data_AF-A0AAF0AZQ7-F1
#
_entry.id   AF-A0AAF0AZQ7-F1
#
_cell.length_a   1.000
_cell.length_b   1.000
_cell.length_c   1.000
_cell.angle_alpha   90.00
_cell.angle_beta   90.00
_cell.angle_gamma   90.00
#
_symmetry.space_group_name_H-M   'P 1'
#
loop_
_entity.id
_entity.type
_entity.pdbx_description
1 polymer ?
#
loop_
_entity_poly.entity_id
_entity_poly.type
_entity_poly.pdbx_seq_one_letter_code
_entity_poly.pdbx_strand_id
1 'polypeptide(L)'
;MFVQTAIDLDDQNTFDTRRYKNAIVKSANSLNINVNANDYGQMKSKKKMFPNLTGLIIQKKSDHVCVTYINSIYSGKSLPKSFRIPRLKAKKMVYLANLIKDTINQ
;
A
#
# COMPACT_ATOMS: atom_id res chain seq x y z
N MET A 1 -0.77 -7.96 13.88
CA MET A 1 0.02 -7.25 12.84
C MET A 1 -0.82 -7.22 11.59
N PHE A 2 -1.01 -6.06 10.97
CA PHE A 2 -1.78 -5.90 9.73
C PHE A 2 -0.84 -5.41 8.64
N VAL A 3 -0.37 -6.31 7.78
CA VAL A 3 0.60 -5.99 6.75
C VAL A 3 0.13 -6.60 5.44
N GLN A 4 0.22 -5.82 4.37
CA GLN A 4 -0.18 -6.21 3.03
C GLN A 4 0.92 -5.88 2.03
N THR A 5 0.88 -6.58 0.91
CA THR A 5 1.86 -6.47 -0.17
C THR A 5 1.16 -6.64 -1.51
N ALA A 6 1.66 -5.99 -2.55
CA ALA A 6 1.15 -6.19 -3.91
C ALA A 6 1.72 -7.45 -4.53
N ILE A 7 0.88 -8.08 -5.35
CA ILE A 7 1.25 -9.13 -6.31
C ILE A 7 1.18 -8.58 -7.74
N ASP A 8 1.78 -9.28 -8.69
CA ASP A 8 1.53 -9.01 -10.10
C ASP A 8 0.19 -9.64 -10.48
N LEU A 9 -0.82 -8.80 -10.69
CA LEU A 9 -2.15 -9.23 -11.02
C LEU A 9 -2.42 -8.87 -12.48
N ASP A 10 -2.78 -9.86 -13.28
CA ASP A 10 -3.24 -9.64 -14.64
C ASP A 10 -4.69 -9.20 -14.57
N ASP A 11 -4.92 -7.90 -14.64
CA ASP A 11 -6.26 -7.31 -14.58
C ASP A 11 -6.84 -7.07 -15.99
N GLN A 12 -6.15 -7.48 -17.06
CA GLN A 12 -6.50 -7.16 -18.46
C GLN A 12 -6.72 -5.65 -18.70
N ASN A 13 -6.16 -4.79 -17.86
CA ASN A 13 -6.33 -3.36 -17.95
C ASN A 13 -5.45 -2.79 -19.07
N THR A 14 -6.11 -2.30 -20.12
CA THR A 14 -5.46 -1.68 -21.28
C THR A 14 -4.92 -0.28 -20.99
N PHE A 15 -5.41 0.41 -19.95
CA PHE A 15 -4.93 1.74 -19.56
C PHE A 15 -3.60 1.70 -18.78
N ASP A 16 -3.36 0.64 -18.01
CA ASP A 16 -2.13 0.46 -17.23
C ASP A 16 -1.60 -0.99 -17.29
N THR A 17 -0.86 -1.27 -18.34
CA THR A 17 -0.31 -2.60 -18.65
C THR A 17 0.98 -2.94 -17.91
N ARG A 18 1.40 -2.09 -16.95
CA ARG A 18 2.66 -2.30 -16.23
C ARG A 18 2.59 -3.55 -15.37
N ARG A 19 3.59 -4.40 -15.55
CA ARG A 19 3.88 -5.54 -14.69
C ARG A 19 4.68 -5.11 -13.48
N TYR A 20 4.55 -5.85 -12.39
CA TYR A 20 5.20 -5.55 -11.13
C TYR A 20 5.93 -6.78 -10.59
N LYS A 21 7.09 -6.55 -9.96
CA LYS A 21 7.80 -7.58 -9.20
C LYS A 21 8.14 -7.02 -7.84
N ASN A 22 7.70 -7.71 -6.81
CA ASN A 22 7.94 -7.33 -5.44
C ASN A 22 9.40 -7.59 -5.05
N ALA A 23 10.10 -6.52 -4.69
CA ALA A 23 11.51 -6.59 -4.30
C ALA A 23 11.72 -7.00 -2.83
N ILE A 24 10.71 -6.85 -1.97
CA ILE A 24 10.80 -7.12 -0.53
C ILE A 24 10.22 -8.50 -0.22
N VAL A 25 8.95 -8.71 -0.55
CA VAL A 25 8.24 -9.97 -0.31
C VAL A 25 8.36 -10.85 -1.54
N LYS A 26 9.53 -11.48 -1.74
CA LYS A 26 9.82 -12.24 -2.97
C LYS A 26 8.84 -13.39 -3.22
N SER A 27 8.32 -14.02 -2.17
CA SER A 27 7.30 -15.07 -2.25
C SER A 27 5.98 -14.59 -2.86
N ALA A 28 5.65 -13.30 -2.76
CA ALA A 28 4.46 -12.72 -3.39
C ALA A 28 4.51 -12.81 -4.92
N ASN A 29 5.69 -12.92 -5.52
CA ASN A 29 5.87 -13.05 -6.96
C ASN A 29 5.50 -14.44 -7.49
N SER A 30 5.31 -15.43 -6.63
CA SER A 30 4.88 -16.78 -7.02
C SER A 30 3.36 -16.88 -7.18
N LEU A 31 2.61 -15.91 -6.67
CA LEU A 31 1.16 -15.88 -6.75
C LEU A 31 0.73 -15.17 -8.04
N ASN A 32 0.22 -15.94 -8.99
CA ASN A 32 -0.34 -15.42 -10.24
C ASN A 32 -1.86 -15.46 -10.18
N ILE A 33 -2.48 -14.29 -10.29
CA ILE A 33 -3.94 -14.16 -10.32
C ILE A 33 -4.32 -13.39 -11.59
N ASN A 34 -5.32 -13.92 -12.30
CA ASN A 34 -5.97 -13.25 -13.44
C ASN A 34 -7.35 -12.80 -12.98
N VAL A 35 -7.64 -11.51 -13.13
CA VAL A 35 -8.94 -10.91 -12.84
C VAL A 35 -9.33 -10.09 -14.06
N ASN A 36 -10.57 -10.17 -14.50
CA ASN A 36 -11.01 -9.31 -15.57
C ASN A 36 -11.39 -7.93 -15.00
N ALA A 37 -10.57 -6.88 -15.23
CA ALA A 37 -10.94 -5.52 -14.81
C ALA A 37 -12.22 -5.02 -15.48
N ASN A 38 -12.67 -5.65 -16.58
CA ASN A 38 -13.98 -5.30 -17.14
C ASN A 38 -15.15 -5.59 -16.20
N ASP A 39 -14.99 -6.54 -15.29
CA ASP A 39 -15.98 -6.86 -14.27
C ASP A 39 -16.05 -5.76 -13.19
N TYR A 40 -14.98 -4.96 -13.08
CA TYR A 40 -14.85 -3.87 -12.12
C TYR A 40 -14.66 -2.53 -12.84
N GLY A 41 -15.75 -1.94 -13.32
CA GLY A 41 -15.75 -0.68 -14.10
C GLY A 41 -14.91 0.46 -13.51
N GLN A 42 -14.77 0.50 -12.17
CA GLN A 42 -13.95 1.45 -11.43
C GLN A 42 -12.44 1.34 -11.72
N MET A 43 -11.96 0.18 -12.20
CA MET A 43 -10.53 -0.10 -12.44
C MET A 43 -10.07 0.25 -13.87
N LYS A 44 -10.99 0.35 -14.83
CA LYS A 44 -10.70 0.52 -16.27
C LYS A 44 -9.82 1.73 -16.62
N SER A 45 -9.78 2.76 -15.77
CA SER A 45 -9.07 4.03 -16.03
C SER A 45 -8.15 4.46 -14.88
N LYS A 46 -7.79 3.54 -13.97
CA LYS A 46 -6.97 3.85 -12.80
C LYS A 46 -5.52 3.42 -13.02
N LYS A 47 -4.60 4.27 -12.60
CA LYS A 47 -3.17 3.92 -12.50
C LYS A 47 -2.96 2.97 -11.33
N LYS A 48 -2.24 1.88 -11.58
CA LYS A 48 -1.83 0.91 -10.58
C LYS A 48 -0.81 1.50 -9.61
N MET A 49 -0.99 1.18 -8.34
CA MET A 49 -0.06 1.44 -7.25
C MET A 49 0.38 0.11 -6.66
N PHE A 50 1.69 -0.11 -6.57
CA PHE A 50 2.25 -1.38 -6.12
C PHE A 50 2.99 -1.20 -4.79
N PRO A 51 2.33 -1.38 -3.64
CA PRO A 51 3.02 -1.46 -2.36
C PRO A 51 3.96 -2.68 -2.32
N ASN A 52 5.26 -2.45 -2.11
CA ASN A 52 6.19 -3.54 -1.80
C ASN A 52 5.87 -4.13 -0.42
N LEU A 53 5.54 -3.27 0.54
CA LEU A 53 5.11 -3.65 1.88
C LEU A 53 4.46 -2.45 2.54
N THR A 54 3.23 -2.58 3.03
CA THR A 54 2.57 -1.51 3.78
C THR A 54 1.70 -2.07 4.89
N GLY A 55 1.63 -1.39 6.02
CA GLY A 55 0.87 -1.89 7.16
C GLY A 55 1.20 -1.26 8.49
N LEU A 56 0.59 -1.81 9.52
CA LEU A 56 0.72 -1.43 10.91
C LEU A 56 1.14 -2.64 11.75
N ILE A 57 2.18 -2.45 12.55
CA ILE A 57 2.55 -3.35 13.63
C ILE A 57 2.07 -2.69 14.92
N ILE A 58 1.14 -3.34 15.60
CA ILE A 58 0.59 -2.90 16.88
C ILE A 58 1.20 -3.81 17.94
N GLN A 59 1.89 -3.22 18.91
CA GLN A 59 2.54 -3.92 20.01
C GLN A 59 2.01 -3.40 21.33
N LYS A 60 1.38 -4.27 22.11
CA LYS A 60 1.02 -3.96 23.50
C LYS A 60 2.29 -3.92 24.35
N LYS A 61 2.45 -2.86 25.13
CA LYS A 61 3.44 -2.73 26.20
C LYS A 61 2.70 -2.69 27.54
N SER A 62 3.44 -2.60 28.65
CA SER A 62 2.87 -2.60 30.00
C SER A 62 1.91 -1.43 30.24
N ASP A 63 2.24 -0.26 29.73
CA ASP A 63 1.60 1.03 30.02
C ASP A 63 1.12 1.77 28.77
N HIS A 64 1.45 1.27 27.58
CA HIS A 64 1.08 1.89 26.31
C HIS A 64 0.96 0.88 25.17
N VAL A 65 0.50 1.36 24.01
CA VAL A 65 0.52 0.61 22.76
C VAL A 65 1.48 1.31 21.80
N CYS A 66 2.47 0.58 21.31
CA CYS A 66 3.35 1.07 20.25
C CYS A 66 2.75 0.72 18.89
N VAL A 67 2.63 1.70 18.01
CA VAL A 67 2.17 1.53 16.63
C VAL A 67 3.30 1.90 15.68
N THR A 68 3.79 0.91 14.93
CA THR A 68 4.79 1.12 13.86
C THR A 68 4.10 1.06 12.50
N TYR A 69 4.19 2.15 11.74
CA TYR A 69 3.69 2.20 10.37
C TYR A 69 4.81 1.92 9.37
N ILE A 70 4.61 0.94 8.51
CA ILE A 70 5.53 0.55 7.45
C ILE A 70 4.90 0.96 6.12
N ASN A 71 5.67 1.62 5.25
CA ASN A 71 5.20 1.96 3.92
C ASN A 71 6.35 2.02 2.91
N SER A 72 6.40 1.00 2.07
CA SER A 72 7.27 0.90 0.90
C SER A 72 6.41 0.69 -0.33
N ILE A 73 6.51 1.61 -1.29
CA ILE A 73 5.74 1.57 -2.54
C ILE A 73 6.74 1.63 -3.68
N TYR A 74 6.50 0.82 -4.71
CA TYR A 74 7.27 0.87 -5.93
C TYR A 74 7.20 2.26 -6.56
N SER A 75 8.35 2.92 -6.69
CA SER A 75 8.45 4.28 -7.18
C SER A 75 8.52 4.31 -8.71
N GLY A 76 7.41 3.98 -9.36
CA GLY A 76 7.24 4.19 -10.81
C GLY A 76 6.72 5.60 -11.14
N LYS A 77 6.79 6.00 -12.43
CA LYS A 77 6.26 7.29 -12.95
C LYS A 77 4.78 7.55 -12.64
N SER A 78 4.01 6.52 -12.25
CA SER A 78 2.60 6.64 -11.84
C SER A 78 2.37 7.10 -10.40
N LEU A 79 3.37 6.97 -9.52
CA LEU A 79 3.18 7.25 -8.09
C LEU A 79 2.90 8.75 -7.87
N PRO A 80 1.82 9.14 -7.15
CA PRO A 80 1.53 10.55 -6.94
C PRO A 80 2.68 11.28 -6.23
N LYS A 81 2.91 12.56 -6.57
CA LYS A 81 3.99 13.37 -5.98
C LYS A 81 3.98 13.36 -4.45
N SER A 82 2.80 13.32 -3.84
CA SER A 82 2.63 13.29 -2.38
C SER A 82 3.18 12.03 -1.70
N PHE A 83 3.39 10.93 -2.44
CA PHE A 83 4.05 9.72 -1.95
C PHE A 83 5.54 9.65 -2.27
N ARG A 84 6.03 10.49 -3.21
CA ARG A 84 7.45 10.61 -3.55
C ARG A 84 8.19 11.60 -2.67
N ILE A 85 7.53 12.69 -2.27
CA ILE A 85 8.14 13.75 -1.48
C ILE A 85 8.19 13.31 0.00
N PRO A 86 9.37 13.12 0.61
CA PRO A 86 9.50 12.59 1.98
C PRO A 86 8.72 13.42 3.01
N ARG A 87 8.75 14.75 2.89
CA ARG A 87 8.03 15.66 3.79
C ARG A 87 6.51 15.46 3.75
N LEU A 88 5.93 15.25 2.56
CA LEU A 88 4.49 15.00 2.42
C LEU A 88 4.11 13.61 2.94
N LYS A 89 4.98 12.61 2.72
CA LYS A 89 4.82 11.28 3.29
C LYS A 89 4.80 11.33 4.83
N ALA A 90 5.75 12.04 5.44
CA ALA A 90 5.81 12.22 6.88
C ALA A 90 4.56 12.93 7.44
N LYS A 91 4.08 14.00 6.78
CA LYS A 91 2.83 14.67 7.16
C LYS A 91 1.62 13.72 7.19
N LYS A 92 1.49 12.85 6.19
CA LYS A 92 0.43 11.84 6.15
C LYS A 92 0.56 10.81 7.28
N MET A 93 1.79 10.43 7.64
CA MET A 93 2.05 9.50 8.75
C MET A 93 1.65 10.12 10.11
N VAL A 94 1.97 11.40 10.33
CA VAL A 94 1.55 12.13 11.54
C VAL A 94 0.03 12.25 11.59
N TYR A 95 -0.62 12.58 10.47
CA TYR A 95 -2.07 12.64 10.39
C TYR A 95 -2.72 11.29 10.75
N LEU A 96 -2.21 10.18 10.21
CA LEU A 96 -2.70 8.84 10.55
C LEU A 96 -2.51 8.51 12.04
N ALA A 97 -1.36 8.87 12.62
CA ALA A 97 -1.08 8.64 14.03
C ALA A 97 -2.07 9.40 14.94
N ASN A 98 -2.38 10.66 14.60
CA ASN A 98 -3.38 11.44 15.31
C ASN A 98 -4.78 10.83 15.17
N LEU A 99 -5.19 10.42 13.97
CA LEU A 99 -6.48 9.78 13.76
C LEU A 99 -6.65 8.51 14.59
N ILE A 100 -5.61 7.68 14.67
CA ILE A 100 -5.60 6.47 15.51
C ILE A 100 -5.75 6.87 16.98
N LYS A 101 -5.00 7.87 17.44
CA LYS A 101 -5.08 8.36 18.82
C LYS A 101 -6.49 8.87 19.14
N ASP A 102 -7.09 9.66 18.27
CA ASP A 102 -8.41 10.25 18.48
C ASP A 102 -9.50 9.18 18.52
N THR A 103 -9.38 8.15 17.67
CA THR A 103 -10.33 7.03 17.63
C THR A 103 -10.28 6.16 18.89
N ILE A 104 -9.11 6.04 19.52
CA ILE A 104 -8.95 5.25 20.76
C ILE A 104 -9.47 6.00 22.00
N ASN A 105 -9.51 7.33 21.96
CA ASN A 105 -9.93 8.18 23.08
C ASN A 105 -11.42 8.58 23.04
N GLN A 106 -12.18 8.08 22.06
CA GLN A 106 -13.65 8.19 21.99
C GLN A 106 -14.29 6.95 22.60
#